data_AF-A0A2V8R6R2-F1
#
_entry.id   AF-A0A2V8R6R2-F1
#
_cell.length_a   1.000
_cell.length_b   1.000
_cell.length_c   1.000
_cell.angle_alpha   90.00
_cell.angle_beta   90.00
_cell.angle_gamma   90.00
#
_symmetry.space_group_name_H-M   'P 1'
#
loop_
_entity.id
_entity.type
_entity.pdbx_description
1 polymer ?
#
loop_
_entity_poly.entity_id
_entity_poly.type
_entity_poly.pdbx_seq_one_letter_code
_entity_poly.pdbx_strand_id
1 'polypeptide(L)'
;MCLHFPQLSFIKQESNKMGKQEDANLILKLYDLRREPVMREARNWFFSFNPTTTAEYMEAMMGEHTGHLRMVITYWDMAASLVNNGAIDEQMFNDANGEHLFIFAKIEPIPEGLRQEWGQPDMLKNFETLIRRIPENKERLAAIRDRIKMITAMMTERAEKAKAVGAAGGLSLGKAQAPSTIDPPRLA
;
A
#
# COMPACT_ATOMS: atom_id res chain seq x y z
N MET A 1 53.17 22.74 35.16
CA MET A 1 51.75 22.47 35.48
C MET A 1 51.16 21.65 34.33
N CYS A 2 51.08 20.33 34.47
CA CYS A 2 50.37 19.46 33.54
C CYS A 2 48.93 19.34 34.02
N LEU A 3 47.97 19.84 33.24
CA LEU A 3 46.55 19.63 33.50
C LEU A 3 46.14 18.30 32.86
N HIS A 4 45.83 17.32 33.71
CA HIS A 4 45.33 16.01 33.32
C HIS A 4 43.82 16.14 33.08
N PHE A 5 43.39 16.13 31.83
CA PHE A 5 41.98 16.03 31.47
C PHE A 5 41.54 14.57 31.68
N PRO A 6 40.52 14.29 32.52
CA PRO A 6 39.98 12.94 32.60
C PRO A 6 39.22 12.64 31.31
N GLN A 7 39.56 11.52 30.71
CA GLN A 7 38.91 10.93 29.56
C GLN A 7 37.43 10.73 29.89
N LEU A 8 36.55 11.63 29.39
CA LEU A 8 35.13 11.34 29.37
C LEU A 8 34.95 10.09 28.51
N SER A 9 34.70 8.97 29.19
CA SER A 9 34.21 7.74 28.61
C SER A 9 33.01 8.08 27.74
N PHE A 10 33.23 8.06 26.43
CA PHE A 10 32.18 7.87 25.43
C PHE A 10 31.50 6.54 25.75
N ILE A 11 30.54 6.57 26.66
CA ILE A 11 29.48 5.57 26.70
C ILE A 11 28.68 5.86 25.43
N LYS A 12 29.12 5.26 24.32
CA LYS A 12 28.25 5.00 23.18
C LYS A 12 27.08 4.24 23.80
N GLN A 13 25.93 4.91 23.93
CA GLN A 13 24.68 4.24 24.27
C GLN A 13 24.59 3.06 23.31
N GLU A 14 24.89 1.85 23.79
CA GLU A 14 24.41 0.66 23.13
C GLU A 14 22.90 0.78 23.26
N SER A 15 22.30 1.36 22.21
CA SER A 15 20.89 1.22 21.93
C SER A 15 20.57 -0.23 22.24
N ASN A 16 19.75 -0.42 23.26
CA ASN A 16 19.24 -1.71 23.68
C ASN A 16 18.39 -2.21 22.50
N LYS A 17 19.06 -2.76 21.47
CA LYS A 17 18.42 -3.46 20.37
C LYS A 17 17.60 -4.53 21.05
N MET A 18 16.29 -4.48 20.86
CA MET A 18 15.45 -5.60 21.26
C MET A 18 16.02 -6.88 20.64
N GLY A 19 15.83 -8.02 21.31
CA GLY A 19 16.29 -9.28 20.75
C GLY A 19 15.61 -9.54 19.40
N LYS A 20 16.25 -10.37 18.57
CA LYS A 20 15.74 -10.71 17.25
C LYS A 20 14.34 -11.35 17.30
N GLN A 21 14.02 -12.01 18.41
CA GLN A 21 12.71 -12.58 18.68
C GLN A 21 11.64 -11.50 18.91
N GLU A 22 11.96 -10.45 19.66
CA GLU A 22 11.07 -9.31 19.89
C GLU A 22 10.81 -8.53 18.60
N ASP A 23 11.85 -8.27 17.79
CA ASP A 23 11.72 -7.66 16.46
C ASP A 23 10.78 -8.48 15.57
N ALA A 24 11.00 -9.80 15.50
CA ALA A 24 10.15 -10.72 14.73
C ALA A 24 8.70 -10.69 15.21
N ASN A 25 8.46 -10.66 16.53
CA ASN A 25 7.12 -10.59 17.09
C ASN A 25 6.41 -9.28 16.73
N LEU A 26 7.11 -8.15 16.73
CA LEU A 26 6.54 -6.87 16.29
C LEU A 26 6.20 -6.88 14.79
N ILE A 27 7.08 -7.45 13.96
CA ILE A 27 6.81 -7.60 12.51
C ILE A 27 5.58 -8.48 12.26
N LEU A 28 5.47 -9.61 12.97
CA LEU A 28 4.29 -10.48 12.89
C LEU A 28 3.03 -9.76 13.37
N LYS A 29 3.14 -8.94 14.43
CA LYS A 29 2.02 -8.11 14.91
C LYS A 29 1.57 -7.08 13.87
N LEU A 30 2.50 -6.41 13.20
CA LEU A 30 2.20 -5.51 12.08
C LEU A 30 1.51 -6.26 10.92
N TYR A 31 1.98 -7.48 10.60
CA TYR A 31 1.32 -8.32 9.62
C TYR A 31 -0.14 -8.65 10.00
N ASP A 32 -0.39 -9.02 11.25
CA ASP A 32 -1.74 -9.29 11.76
C ASP A 32 -2.66 -8.07 11.64
N LEU A 33 -2.19 -6.90 12.07
CA LEU A 33 -2.97 -5.65 12.00
C LEU A 33 -3.35 -5.28 10.56
N ARG A 34 -2.48 -5.54 9.56
CA ARG A 34 -2.80 -5.33 8.14
C ARG A 34 -3.81 -6.33 7.57
N ARG A 35 -4.07 -7.42 8.28
CA ARG A 35 -5.04 -8.44 7.87
C ARG A 35 -6.42 -8.23 8.45
N GLU A 36 -6.59 -7.31 9.41
CA GLU A 36 -7.92 -6.97 9.91
C GLU A 36 -8.87 -6.60 8.76
N PRO A 37 -10.14 -7.03 8.77
CA PRO A 37 -11.03 -6.93 7.61
C PRO A 37 -11.11 -5.52 7.00
N VAL A 38 -11.35 -4.51 7.83
CA VAL A 38 -11.44 -3.11 7.40
C VAL A 38 -10.11 -2.60 6.85
N MET A 39 -8.99 -2.98 7.47
CA MET A 39 -7.66 -2.58 6.99
C MET A 39 -7.34 -3.27 5.65
N ARG A 40 -7.75 -4.52 5.48
CA ARG A 40 -7.61 -5.25 4.22
C ARG A 40 -8.43 -4.60 3.11
N GLU A 41 -9.66 -4.19 3.39
CA GLU A 41 -10.49 -3.42 2.45
C GLU A 41 -9.84 -2.08 2.08
N ALA A 42 -9.35 -1.33 3.07
CA ALA A 42 -8.65 -0.07 2.85
C ALA A 42 -7.41 -0.25 1.95
N ARG A 43 -6.60 -1.28 2.20
CA ARG A 43 -5.43 -1.62 1.39
C ARG A 43 -5.82 -2.03 -0.03
N ASN A 44 -6.85 -2.85 -0.18
CA ASN A 44 -7.40 -3.25 -1.48
C ASN A 44 -7.86 -2.05 -2.29
N TRP A 45 -8.58 -1.12 -1.66
CA TRP A 45 -8.96 0.15 -2.28
C TRP A 45 -7.73 0.96 -2.70
N PHE A 46 -6.73 1.09 -1.82
CA PHE A 46 -5.51 1.85 -2.10
C PHE A 46 -4.72 1.31 -3.31
N PHE A 47 -4.74 -0.01 -3.55
CA PHE A 47 -4.13 -0.59 -4.74
C PHE A 47 -4.71 -0.02 -6.04
N SER A 48 -5.99 0.35 -6.05
CA SER A 48 -6.64 1.01 -7.20
C SER A 48 -6.43 2.52 -7.24
N PHE A 49 -6.21 3.15 -6.09
CA PHE A 49 -6.05 4.61 -5.95
C PHE A 49 -4.67 5.09 -6.38
N ASN A 50 -4.55 5.84 -7.48
CA ASN A 50 -3.26 6.27 -8.04
C ASN A 50 -3.23 7.79 -8.32
N PRO A 51 -3.20 8.63 -7.28
CA PRO A 51 -3.17 10.07 -7.43
C PRO A 51 -1.87 10.53 -8.10
N THR A 52 -1.99 11.49 -9.00
CA THR A 52 -0.89 12.15 -9.72
C THR A 52 -0.68 13.59 -9.25
N THR A 53 -1.65 14.16 -8.54
CA THR A 53 -1.62 15.52 -8.00
C THR A 53 -2.10 15.58 -6.56
N THR A 54 -1.74 16.66 -5.85
CA THR A 54 -2.27 16.95 -4.51
C THR A 54 -3.79 17.09 -4.50
N ALA A 55 -4.38 17.66 -5.56
CA ALA A 55 -5.83 17.83 -5.67
C ALA A 55 -6.57 16.48 -5.72
N GLU A 56 -6.07 15.52 -6.50
CA GLU A 56 -6.64 14.16 -6.55
C GLU A 56 -6.52 13.43 -5.21
N TYR A 57 -5.44 13.67 -4.47
CA TYR A 57 -5.31 13.18 -3.10
C TYR A 57 -6.35 13.80 -2.17
N MET A 58 -6.54 15.12 -2.28
CA MET A 58 -7.52 15.86 -1.48
C MET A 58 -8.95 15.44 -1.76
N GLU A 59 -9.29 15.11 -3.01
CA GLU A 59 -10.59 14.56 -3.37
C GLU A 59 -10.88 13.26 -2.60
N ALA A 60 -9.93 12.33 -2.58
CA ALA A 60 -10.06 11.10 -1.80
C ALA A 60 -10.09 11.35 -0.28
N MET A 61 -9.33 12.33 0.22
CA MET A 61 -9.32 12.73 1.63
C MET A 61 -10.64 13.33 2.10
N MET A 62 -11.39 13.99 1.21
CA MET A 62 -12.66 14.65 1.51
C MET A 62 -13.89 13.83 1.07
N GLY A 63 -13.67 12.74 0.34
CA GLY A 63 -14.72 11.87 -0.21
C GLY A 63 -15.01 10.63 0.65
N GLU A 64 -15.74 9.70 0.03
CA GLU A 64 -16.22 8.45 0.66
C GLU A 64 -15.07 7.59 1.24
N HIS A 65 -13.90 7.62 0.60
CA HIS A 65 -12.75 6.80 0.98
C HIS A 65 -11.77 7.48 1.95
N THR A 66 -12.16 8.60 2.57
CA THR A 66 -11.33 9.33 3.55
C THR A 66 -10.79 8.41 4.66
N GLY A 67 -11.62 7.51 5.18
CA GLY A 67 -11.23 6.55 6.21
C GLY A 67 -10.17 5.57 5.72
N HIS A 68 -10.35 5.01 4.52
CA HIS A 68 -9.39 4.08 3.92
C HIS A 68 -8.04 4.73 3.67
N LEU A 69 -8.03 5.91 3.07
CA LEU A 69 -6.82 6.68 2.79
C LEU A 69 -6.03 6.94 4.06
N ARG A 70 -6.69 7.48 5.09
CA ARG A 70 -6.06 7.79 6.37
C ARG A 70 -5.53 6.53 7.05
N MET A 71 -6.30 5.44 7.06
CA MET A 71 -5.86 4.19 7.68
C MET A 71 -4.58 3.65 7.06
N VAL A 72 -4.51 3.54 5.73
CA VAL A 72 -3.32 2.97 5.07
C VAL A 72 -2.09 3.85 5.28
N ILE A 73 -2.24 5.16 5.10
CA ILE A 73 -1.12 6.11 5.19
C ILE A 73 -0.60 6.21 6.63
N THR A 74 -1.48 6.39 7.61
CA THR A 74 -1.05 6.55 9.01
C THR A 74 -0.52 5.26 9.61
N TYR A 75 -1.02 4.10 9.16
CA TYR A 75 -0.47 2.81 9.55
C TYR A 75 1.00 2.67 9.14
N TRP A 76 1.34 3.02 7.89
CA TRP A 76 2.72 2.89 7.42
C TRP A 76 3.66 3.94 8.01
N ASP A 77 3.17 5.17 8.27
CA ASP A 77 3.95 6.17 9.00
C ASP A 77 4.23 5.73 10.45
N MET A 78 3.23 5.14 11.12
CA MET A 78 3.40 4.57 12.46
C MET A 78 4.40 3.40 12.45
N ALA A 79 4.27 2.45 11.52
CA ALA A 79 5.20 1.34 11.40
C ALA A 79 6.64 1.82 11.14
N ALA A 80 6.80 2.83 10.27
CA ALA A 80 8.09 3.45 10.02
C ALA A 80 8.66 4.15 11.27
N SER A 81 7.80 4.74 12.11
CA SER A 81 8.23 5.35 13.37
C SER A 81 8.84 4.33 14.33
N LEU A 82 8.31 3.10 14.39
CA LEU A 82 8.86 2.03 15.21
C LEU A 82 10.26 1.63 14.75
N VAL A 83 10.48 1.53 13.43
CA VAL A 83 11.79 1.26 12.85
C VAL A 83 12.76 2.42 13.11
N ASN A 84 12.32 3.65 12.87
CA ASN A 84 13.15 4.85 13.05
C ASN A 84 13.64 5.04 14.49
N ASN A 85 12.87 4.57 15.47
CA ASN A 85 13.21 4.64 16.89
C ASN A 85 13.91 3.37 17.41
N GLY A 86 14.26 2.42 16.53
CA GLY A 86 15.01 1.22 16.88
C GLY A 86 14.20 0.15 17.63
N ALA A 87 12.86 0.25 17.63
CA ALA A 87 12.00 -0.78 18.19
C ALA A 87 11.89 -2.01 17.27
N ILE A 88 12.13 -1.84 15.97
CA ILE A 88 12.17 -2.91 14.99
C ILE A 88 13.46 -2.76 14.17
N ASP A 89 14.23 -3.82 14.04
CA ASP A 89 15.38 -3.86 13.13
C ASP A 89 14.94 -3.55 11.68
N GLU A 90 15.59 -2.55 11.08
CA GLU A 90 15.23 -2.04 9.76
C GLU A 90 15.40 -3.08 8.64
N GLN A 91 16.45 -3.90 8.70
CA GLN A 91 16.67 -4.92 7.69
C GLN A 91 15.57 -5.97 7.76
N MET A 92 15.26 -6.49 8.96
CA MET A 92 14.16 -7.43 9.15
C MET A 92 12.82 -6.86 8.70
N PHE A 93 12.55 -5.58 9.01
CA PHE A 93 11.33 -4.91 8.56
C PHE A 93 11.24 -4.87 7.03
N ASN A 94 12.31 -4.46 6.34
CA ASN A 94 12.34 -4.35 4.89
C ASN A 94 12.37 -5.70 4.17
N ASP A 95 12.95 -6.74 4.77
CA ASP A 95 12.94 -8.10 4.22
C ASP A 95 11.53 -8.72 4.32
N ALA A 96 10.79 -8.44 5.40
CA ALA A 96 9.46 -8.98 5.63
C ALA A 96 8.33 -8.18 4.94
N ASN A 97 8.57 -6.92 4.58
CA ASN A 97 7.56 -6.02 4.02
C ASN A 97 7.99 -5.44 2.68
N GLY A 98 7.10 -5.41 1.70
CA GLY A 98 7.33 -4.68 0.43
C GLY A 98 6.26 -3.64 0.12
N GLU A 99 5.13 -3.68 0.82
CA GLU A 99 3.98 -2.84 0.49
C GLU A 99 4.19 -1.37 0.86
N HIS A 100 4.97 -1.05 1.90
CA HIS A 100 5.27 0.33 2.26
C HIS A 100 5.96 1.09 1.11
N LEU A 101 6.88 0.43 0.40
CA LEU A 101 7.49 0.95 -0.82
C LEU A 101 6.45 1.20 -1.92
N PHE A 102 5.51 0.27 -2.10
CA PHE A 102 4.42 0.42 -3.08
C PHE A 102 3.52 1.62 -2.77
N ILE A 103 3.09 1.74 -1.52
CA ILE A 103 2.24 2.84 -1.06
C ILE A 103 2.98 4.17 -1.22
N PHE A 104 4.22 4.26 -0.75
CA PHE A 104 5.01 5.48 -0.87
C PHE A 104 5.29 5.86 -2.32
N ALA A 105 5.57 4.90 -3.21
CA ALA A 105 5.79 5.18 -4.62
C ALA A 105 4.60 5.89 -5.29
N LYS A 106 3.37 5.57 -4.88
CA LYS A 106 2.15 6.23 -5.38
C LYS A 106 2.00 7.66 -4.86
N ILE A 107 2.43 7.93 -3.63
CA ILE A 107 2.18 9.22 -2.99
C ILE A 107 3.39 10.15 -2.91
N GLU A 108 4.62 9.71 -3.21
CA GLU A 108 5.85 10.51 -3.04
C GLU A 108 5.76 11.97 -3.53
N PRO A 109 5.11 12.32 -4.66
CA PRO A 109 5.02 13.71 -5.11
C PRO A 109 4.12 14.62 -4.27
N ILE A 110 3.32 14.06 -3.36
CA ILE A 110 2.15 14.71 -2.73
C ILE A 110 2.46 15.35 -1.36
N PRO A 111 3.21 14.71 -0.43
CA PRO A 111 3.39 15.21 0.93
C PRO A 111 3.83 16.66 1.02
N GLU A 112 4.75 17.12 0.16
CA GLU A 112 5.27 18.49 0.21
C GLU A 112 4.17 19.54 0.03
N GLY A 113 3.29 19.36 -0.97
CA GLY A 113 2.16 20.28 -1.17
C GLY A 113 1.19 20.28 0.01
N LEU A 114 0.89 19.10 0.56
CA LEU A 114 0.00 18.98 1.72
C LEU A 114 0.59 19.60 2.99
N ARG A 115 1.89 19.44 3.23
CA ARG A 115 2.59 20.06 4.37
C ARG A 115 2.45 21.58 4.33
N GLN A 116 2.59 22.17 3.15
CA GLN A 116 2.43 23.61 2.93
C GLN A 116 0.97 24.05 3.11
N GLU A 117 0.02 23.33 2.51
CA GLU A 117 -1.41 23.67 2.58
C GLU A 117 -1.98 23.57 4.00
N TRP A 118 -1.59 22.54 4.76
CA TRP A 118 -2.10 22.29 6.11
C TRP A 118 -1.26 22.88 7.24
N GLY A 119 -0.10 23.47 6.93
CA GLY A 119 0.84 23.95 7.95
C GLY A 119 1.38 22.83 8.85
N GLN A 120 1.54 21.62 8.30
CA GLN A 120 1.98 20.43 9.04
C GLN A 120 3.33 19.93 8.50
N PRO A 121 4.46 20.57 8.85
CA PRO A 121 5.77 20.25 8.26
C PRO A 121 6.23 18.81 8.49
N ASP A 122 5.73 18.18 9.57
CA ASP A 122 6.12 16.83 9.99
C ASP A 122 5.23 15.71 9.40
N MET A 123 4.22 16.06 8.60
CA MET A 123 3.28 15.07 8.06
C MET A 123 4.03 13.99 7.25
N LEU A 124 3.82 12.72 7.60
CA LEU A 124 4.47 11.54 7.00
C LEU A 124 6.00 11.50 7.10
N LYS A 125 6.60 12.26 8.03
CA LYS A 125 8.06 12.33 8.16
C LYS A 125 8.68 10.98 8.46
N ASN A 126 8.02 10.09 9.21
CA ASN A 126 8.61 8.81 9.59
C ASN A 126 8.64 7.87 8.38
N PHE A 127 7.55 7.85 7.63
CA PHE A 127 7.44 7.08 6.40
C PHE A 127 8.51 7.51 5.40
N GLU A 128 8.60 8.81 5.13
CA GLU A 128 9.62 9.37 4.23
C GLU A 128 11.05 9.08 4.71
N THR A 129 11.31 9.25 6.00
CA THR A 129 12.63 8.99 6.60
C THR A 129 13.06 7.54 6.38
N LEU A 130 12.18 6.58 6.66
CA LEU A 130 12.48 5.16 6.46
C LEU A 130 12.76 4.85 4.98
N ILE A 131 11.91 5.35 4.07
CA ILE A 131 12.09 5.11 2.63
C ILE A 131 13.41 5.69 2.13
N ARG A 132 13.79 6.88 2.56
CA ARG A 132 15.06 7.52 2.18
C ARG A 132 16.31 6.78 2.68
N ARG A 133 16.20 5.99 3.76
CA ARG A 133 17.31 5.15 4.25
C ARG A 133 17.49 3.85 3.46
N ILE A 134 16.49 3.42 2.70
CA ILE A 134 16.60 2.23 1.86
C ILE A 134 17.65 2.47 0.75
N PRO A 135 18.61 1.56 0.56
CA PRO A 135 19.56 1.63 -0.55
C PRO A 135 18.84 1.68 -1.90
N GLU A 136 19.29 2.56 -2.80
CA GLU A 136 18.72 2.71 -4.15
C GLU A 136 17.21 3.06 -4.13
N ASN A 137 16.75 3.79 -3.10
CA ASN A 137 15.32 4.05 -2.94
C ASN A 137 14.69 4.72 -4.18
N LYS A 138 15.39 5.66 -4.82
CA LYS A 138 14.86 6.36 -6.01
C LYS A 138 14.63 5.39 -7.17
N GLU A 139 15.60 4.51 -7.43
CA GLU A 139 15.53 3.49 -8.48
C GLU A 139 14.44 2.47 -8.16
N ARG A 140 14.31 2.05 -6.90
CA ARG A 140 13.25 1.14 -6.44
C ARG A 140 11.86 1.75 -6.60
N LEU A 141 11.67 3.00 -6.18
CA LEU A 141 10.39 3.70 -6.32
C LEU A 141 10.03 3.90 -7.81
N ALA A 142 11.00 4.25 -8.65
CA ALA A 142 10.81 4.36 -10.10
C ALA A 142 10.37 3.01 -10.72
N ALA A 143 11.08 1.92 -10.40
CA ALA A 143 10.74 0.58 -10.88
C ALA A 143 9.34 0.14 -10.44
N ILE A 144 8.93 0.49 -9.22
CA ILE A 144 7.57 0.24 -8.73
C ILE A 144 6.54 1.03 -9.54
N ARG A 145 6.77 2.32 -9.82
CA ARG A 145 5.86 3.13 -10.66
C ARG A 145 5.71 2.56 -12.05
N ASP A 146 6.80 2.11 -12.65
CA ASP A 146 6.75 1.52 -13.99
C ASP A 146 6.02 0.18 -13.99
N ARG A 147 6.19 -0.64 -12.95
CA ARG A 147 5.38 -1.85 -12.74
C ARG A 147 3.89 -1.50 -12.57
N ILE A 148 3.55 -0.45 -11.82
CA ILE A 148 2.16 0.01 -11.66
C ILE A 148 1.56 0.37 -13.03
N LYS A 149 2.25 1.19 -13.82
CA LYS A 149 1.80 1.56 -15.18
C LYS A 149 1.58 0.33 -16.06
N MET A 150 2.52 -0.61 -16.05
CA MET A 150 2.44 -1.86 -16.82
C MET A 150 1.23 -2.70 -16.40
N ILE A 151 1.01 -2.89 -15.10
CA ILE A 151 -0.14 -3.65 -14.58
C ILE A 151 -1.45 -2.96 -14.96
N THR A 152 -1.54 -1.64 -14.79
CA THR A 152 -2.73 -0.87 -15.18
C THR A 152 -3.03 -1.04 -16.66
N ALA A 153 -2.03 -0.90 -17.54
CA ALA A 153 -2.21 -1.09 -18.98
C ALA A 153 -2.70 -2.50 -19.34
N MET A 154 -2.08 -3.54 -18.75
CA MET A 154 -2.49 -4.93 -18.94
C MET A 154 -3.92 -5.19 -18.45
N MET A 155 -4.32 -4.61 -17.32
CA MET A 155 -5.67 -4.78 -16.78
C MET A 155 -6.72 -4.08 -17.65
N THR A 156 -6.40 -2.89 -18.17
CA THR A 156 -7.25 -2.19 -19.15
C THR A 156 -7.43 -3.02 -20.42
N GLU A 157 -6.34 -3.51 -21.01
CA GLU A 157 -6.40 -4.35 -22.23
C GLU A 157 -7.23 -5.62 -22.00
N ARG A 158 -7.05 -6.29 -20.86
CA ARG A 158 -7.86 -7.46 -20.48
C ARG A 158 -9.34 -7.12 -20.33
N ALA A 159 -9.66 -5.98 -19.71
CA ALA A 159 -11.03 -5.52 -19.55
C ALA A 159 -11.69 -5.18 -20.90
N GLU A 160 -10.95 -4.56 -21.83
CA GLU A 160 -11.41 -4.27 -23.19
C GLU A 160 -11.66 -5.57 -23.98
N LYS A 161 -10.73 -6.53 -23.92
CA LYS A 161 -10.89 -7.85 -24.54
C LYS A 161 -12.11 -8.60 -23.97
N ALA A 162 -12.30 -8.58 -22.66
CA ALA A 162 -13.47 -9.20 -22.02
C ALA A 162 -14.79 -8.53 -22.46
N LYS A 163 -14.83 -7.20 -22.58
CA LYS A 163 -15.98 -6.47 -23.11
C LYS A 163 -16.27 -6.81 -24.57
N ALA A 164 -15.23 -6.95 -25.41
CA ALA A 164 -15.38 -7.32 -26.82
C ALA A 164 -15.91 -8.75 -26.99
N VAL A 165 -15.43 -9.70 -26.18
CA VAL A 165 -15.94 -11.08 -26.17
C VAL A 165 -17.38 -11.15 -25.65
N GLY A 166 -17.71 -10.39 -24.59
CA GLY A 166 -19.08 -10.29 -24.08
C GLY A 166 -20.07 -9.65 -25.07
N ALA A 167 -19.63 -8.65 -25.83
CA ALA A 167 -20.41 -8.03 -26.89
C ALA A 167 -20.60 -8.97 -28.10
N ALA A 168 -19.59 -9.76 -28.46
CA ALA A 168 -19.66 -10.74 -29.53
C ALA A 168 -20.50 -11.99 -29.17
N GLY A 169 -20.49 -12.41 -27.89
CA GLY A 169 -21.28 -13.53 -27.38
C GLY A 169 -22.77 -13.24 -27.15
N GLY A 170 -23.18 -11.96 -27.24
CA GLY A 170 -24.58 -11.52 -27.11
C GLY A 170 -25.42 -11.64 -28.39
N LEU A 171 -24.81 -11.95 -29.55
CA LEU A 171 -25.50 -12.21 -30.80
C LEU A 171 -25.44 -13.72 -31.14
N SER A 172 -26.41 -14.48 -30.62
CA SER A 172 -26.99 -15.70 -31.21
C SER A 172 -27.35 -16.73 -30.14
N LEU A 173 -28.56 -16.61 -29.59
CA LEU A 173 -29.41 -17.77 -29.36
C LEU A 173 -30.70 -17.49 -30.14
N GLY A 174 -30.69 -17.90 -31.40
CA GLY A 174 -31.88 -17.92 -32.24
C GLY A 174 -33.01 -18.63 -31.50
N LYS A 175 -34.20 -18.04 -31.57
CA LYS A 175 -35.44 -18.62 -31.04
C LYS A 175 -35.60 -20.02 -31.62
N ALA A 176 -35.29 -21.05 -30.83
CA ALA A 176 -35.72 -22.41 -31.13
C ALA A 176 -37.23 -22.45 -30.93
N GLN A 177 -37.96 -22.44 -32.03
CA GLN A 177 -39.40 -22.70 -32.08
C GLN A 177 -39.65 -24.05 -31.40
N ALA A 178 -40.40 -24.06 -30.30
CA ALA A 178 -40.81 -25.31 -29.65
C ALA A 178 -41.70 -26.13 -30.60
N PRO A 179 -41.47 -27.44 -30.77
CA PRO A 179 -42.37 -28.28 -31.54
C PRO A 179 -43.71 -28.43 -30.81
N SER A 180 -44.77 -28.31 -31.61
CA SER A 180 -46.18 -28.51 -31.30
C SER A 180 -46.47 -29.76 -30.45
N THR A 181 -47.42 -29.58 -29.54
CA THR A 181 -48.06 -30.52 -28.61
C THR A 181 -48.18 -31.98 -29.07
N ILE A 182 -47.72 -32.90 -28.22
CA ILE A 182 -48.17 -34.30 -28.19
C ILE A 182 -49.21 -34.42 -27.07
N ASP A 183 -50.43 -34.80 -27.42
CA ASP A 183 -51.52 -35.10 -26.48
C ASP A 183 -51.17 -36.27 -25.53
N PRO A 184 -51.61 -36.23 -24.27
CA PRO A 184 -51.46 -37.37 -23.37
C PRO A 184 -52.45 -38.50 -23.71
N PRO A 185 -52.08 -39.78 -23.50
CA PRO A 185 -52.97 -40.90 -23.76
C PRO A 185 -54.12 -40.93 -22.76
N ARG A 186 -55.36 -41.03 -23.27
CA ARG A 186 -56.53 -41.37 -22.46
C ARG A 186 -56.40 -42.80 -21.94
N LEU A 187 -56.55 -42.97 -20.64
CA LEU A 187 -56.69 -44.25 -19.95
C LEU A 187 -58.01 -44.93 -20.38
N ALA A 188 -57.89 -46.15 -20.92
CA ALA A 188 -58.80 -47.27 -20.72
C ALA A 188 -58.04 -48.57 -21.00
#